data_AF-A0A817WB23-F1
#
_entry.id   AF-A0A817WB23-F1
#
_cell.length_a   1.000
_cell.length_b   1.000
_cell.length_c   1.000
_cell.angle_alpha   90.00
_cell.angle_beta   90.00
_cell.angle_gamma   90.00
#
_symmetry.space_group_name_H-M   'P 1'
#
loop_
_entity.id
_entity.type
_entity.pdbx_description
1 polymer ?
#
loop_
_entity_poly.entity_id
_entity_poly.type
_entity_poly.pdbx_seq_one_letter_code
_entity_poly.pdbx_strand_id
1 'polypeptide(L)'
;MSVTSRFVAIDASLKNVSPIHGYESESLVSIEEALKDVESLINDLPSRIKVAREKCHFPSEHGLTQDESASIYIYTMEWGNSSLYRVLNKALRSKKRQALKTWFPYLKLFDVALNKLPGAKEVVWRCVPLDIGKDFIKNQTLTWWSINSCSS
;
A
#
# COMPACT_ATOMS: atom_id res chain seq x y z
N MET A 1 9.57 -16.04 13.94
CA MET A 1 9.98 -14.76 13.32
C MET A 1 8.94 -13.72 13.71
N SER A 2 9.36 -12.62 14.37
CA SER A 2 8.45 -11.55 14.78
C SER A 2 7.74 -10.96 13.56
N VAL A 3 6.41 -10.87 13.59
CA VAL A 3 5.62 -10.22 12.55
C VAL A 3 5.84 -8.71 12.68
N THR A 4 6.59 -8.14 11.75
CA THR A 4 6.84 -6.70 11.67
C THR A 4 5.54 -6.00 11.25
N SER A 5 5.02 -5.09 12.08
CA SER A 5 3.83 -4.29 11.77
C SER A 5 4.07 -3.30 10.62
N ARG A 6 3.02 -2.91 9.91
CA ARG A 6 3.06 -1.91 8.82
C ARG A 6 3.63 -0.57 9.27
N PHE A 7 3.43 -0.20 10.53
CA PHE A 7 3.94 1.03 11.11
C PHE A 7 5.45 1.03 11.34
N VAL A 8 6.08 -0.14 11.33
CA VAL A 8 7.53 -0.33 11.48
C VAL A 8 8.16 -0.88 10.19
N ALA A 9 7.43 -0.80 9.07
CA ALA A 9 7.94 -1.22 7.77
C ALA A 9 9.20 -0.41 7.41
N ILE A 10 10.32 -1.12 7.32
CA ILE A 10 11.63 -0.53 7.07
C ILE A 10 11.71 -0.07 5.62
N ASP A 11 11.75 1.25 5.43
CA ASP A 11 12.18 1.91 4.20
C ASP A 11 13.30 2.90 4.55
N ALA A 12 14.44 2.34 4.94
CA ALA A 12 15.61 3.07 5.42
C ALA A 12 16.58 3.47 4.29
N SER A 13 16.31 3.05 3.06
CA SER A 13 17.21 3.28 1.93
C SER A 13 16.64 4.37 1.04
N LEU A 14 17.30 5.54 1.02
CA LEU A 14 16.97 6.67 0.12
C LEU A 14 17.39 6.39 -1.34
N LYS A 15 17.15 5.17 -1.82
CA LYS A 15 17.44 4.78 -3.19
C LYS A 15 16.54 5.57 -4.12
N ASN A 16 17.17 6.31 -5.02
CA ASN A 16 16.46 6.92 -6.12
C ASN A 16 16.08 5.84 -7.15
N VAL A 17 14.80 5.77 -7.47
CA VAL A 17 14.22 4.89 -8.49
C VAL A 17 13.27 5.73 -9.35
N SER A 18 12.87 5.27 -10.53
CA SER A 18 12.02 6.10 -11.39
C SER A 18 10.55 6.04 -10.96
N PRO A 19 9.77 7.12 -11.09
CA PRO A 19 8.31 7.05 -10.96
C PRO A 19 7.70 5.92 -11.80
N ILE A 20 6.59 5.38 -11.31
CA ILE A 20 5.74 4.49 -12.09
C ILE A 20 4.67 5.32 -12.78
N HIS A 21 4.34 4.94 -14.00
CA HIS A 21 3.31 5.55 -14.82
C HIS A 21 2.51 4.43 -15.51
N GLY A 22 1.25 4.70 -15.83
CA GLY A 22 0.37 3.83 -16.59
C GLY A 22 -0.73 3.18 -15.76
N TYR A 23 -0.53 3.03 -14.44
CA TYR A 23 -1.60 2.52 -13.58
C TYR A 23 -2.81 3.46 -13.56
N GLU A 24 -2.58 4.76 -13.77
CA GLU A 24 -3.62 5.79 -13.82
C GLU A 24 -4.63 5.56 -14.95
N SER A 25 -4.18 4.93 -16.05
CA SER A 25 -5.00 4.58 -17.22
C SER A 25 -5.70 3.23 -17.13
N GLU A 26 -5.46 2.45 -16.09
CA GLU A 26 -6.17 1.19 -15.88
C GLU A 26 -7.66 1.43 -15.64
N SER A 27 -8.46 0.46 -16.05
CA SER A 27 -9.89 0.44 -15.75
C SER A 27 -10.11 0.12 -14.28
N LEU A 28 -11.15 0.70 -13.67
CA LEU A 28 -11.59 0.26 -12.35
C LEU A 28 -12.24 -1.12 -12.47
N VAL A 29 -11.79 -2.05 -11.63
CA VAL A 29 -12.24 -3.44 -11.56
C VAL A 29 -12.51 -3.84 -10.11
N SER A 30 -13.09 -5.02 -9.89
CA SER A 30 -13.30 -5.52 -8.52
C SER A 30 -11.97 -5.82 -7.83
N ILE A 31 -11.97 -5.89 -6.50
CA ILE A 31 -10.75 -6.20 -5.73
C ILE A 31 -10.15 -7.58 -6.08
N GLU A 32 -10.99 -8.55 -6.45
CA GLU A 32 -10.56 -9.89 -6.89
C GLU A 32 -9.78 -9.80 -8.20
N GLU A 33 -10.35 -9.14 -9.23
CA GLU A 33 -9.67 -8.99 -10.51
C GLU A 33 -8.42 -8.12 -10.38
N ALA A 34 -8.47 -7.08 -9.52
CA ALA A 34 -7.34 -6.19 -9.28
C ALA A 34 -6.10 -6.90 -8.69
N LEU A 35 -6.31 -8.01 -7.98
CA LEU A 35 -5.27 -8.74 -7.25
C LEU A 35 -4.94 -10.12 -7.84
N LYS A 36 -5.65 -10.52 -8.89
CA LYS A 36 -5.53 -11.82 -9.56
C LYS A 36 -4.10 -12.16 -9.98
N ASP A 37 -3.42 -11.22 -10.65
CA ASP A 37 -2.06 -11.45 -11.16
C ASP A 37 -0.99 -11.55 -10.06
N VAL A 38 -1.34 -11.17 -8.82
CA VAL A 38 -0.44 -11.21 -7.66
C VAL A 38 -0.88 -12.23 -6.61
N GLU A 39 -1.94 -13.01 -6.89
CA GLU A 39 -2.49 -14.00 -5.97
C GLU A 39 -1.46 -15.04 -5.54
N SER A 40 -0.68 -15.55 -6.51
CA SER A 40 0.40 -16.51 -6.24
C SER A 40 1.52 -15.97 -5.34
N LEU A 41 1.64 -14.65 -5.18
CA LEU A 41 2.66 -14.01 -4.35
C LEU A 41 2.21 -13.83 -2.89
N ILE A 42 0.92 -13.98 -2.62
CA ILE A 42 0.30 -13.68 -1.33
C ILE A 42 -0.47 -14.89 -0.82
N ASN A 43 0.09 -15.55 0.21
CA ASN A 43 -0.60 -16.66 0.87
C ASN A 43 -1.97 -16.21 1.40
N ASP A 44 -2.97 -17.07 1.17
CA ASP A 44 -4.34 -16.92 1.67
C ASP A 44 -5.08 -15.68 1.11
N LEU A 45 -4.63 -15.12 -0.02
CA LEU A 45 -5.20 -13.87 -0.56
C LEU A 45 -6.72 -13.92 -0.77
N PRO A 46 -7.32 -14.97 -1.36
CA PRO A 46 -8.78 -15.00 -1.58
C PRO A 46 -9.57 -14.89 -0.27
N SER A 47 -9.15 -15.61 0.78
CA SER A 47 -9.78 -15.51 2.10
C SER A 47 -9.65 -14.11 2.70
N ARG A 48 -8.49 -13.46 2.49
CA ARG A 48 -8.22 -12.10 3.00
C ARG A 48 -9.03 -11.05 2.25
N ILE A 49 -9.25 -11.22 0.95
CA ILE A 49 -10.16 -10.40 0.16
C ILE A 49 -11.58 -10.52 0.71
N LYS A 50 -12.06 -11.74 0.96
CA LYS A 50 -13.38 -11.97 1.56
C LYS A 50 -13.52 -11.24 2.90
N VAL A 51 -12.55 -11.40 3.81
CA VAL A 51 -12.52 -10.69 5.10
C VAL A 51 -12.53 -9.18 4.90
N ALA A 52 -11.74 -8.65 3.96
CA ALA A 52 -11.69 -7.22 3.68
C ALA A 52 -13.04 -6.68 3.21
N ARG A 53 -13.72 -7.38 2.30
CA ARG A 53 -15.05 -6.99 1.82
C ARG A 53 -16.11 -7.02 2.93
N GLU A 54 -16.06 -8.02 3.80
CA GLU A 54 -17.00 -8.20 4.92
C GLU A 54 -16.79 -7.20 6.05
N LYS A 55 -15.54 -6.74 6.26
CA LYS A 55 -15.16 -5.92 7.41
C LYS A 55 -14.82 -4.47 7.08
N CYS A 56 -14.69 -4.12 5.79
CA CYS A 56 -14.46 -2.75 5.39
C CYS A 56 -15.60 -1.82 5.82
N HIS A 57 -15.29 -0.53 5.95
CA HIS A 57 -16.31 0.47 6.21
C HIS A 57 -17.16 0.67 4.95
N PHE A 58 -18.36 0.10 4.95
CA PHE A 58 -19.32 0.21 3.87
C PHE A 58 -20.76 0.14 4.42
N PRO A 59 -21.70 0.98 3.95
CA PRO A 59 -21.51 2.06 2.98
C PRO A 59 -20.59 3.16 3.52
N SER A 60 -19.71 3.70 2.67
CA SER A 60 -18.84 4.80 3.07
C SER A 60 -19.57 6.14 2.99
N GLU A 61 -19.37 6.96 4.01
CA GLU A 61 -19.73 8.38 4.08
C GLU A 61 -19.02 9.25 3.02
N HIS A 62 -17.94 8.76 2.42
CA HIS A 62 -17.14 9.44 1.40
C HIS A 62 -17.38 8.92 -0.02
N GLY A 63 -18.42 8.10 -0.24
CA GLY A 63 -18.79 7.64 -1.58
C GLY A 63 -17.82 6.60 -2.18
N LEU A 64 -17.11 5.86 -1.32
CA LEU A 64 -16.35 4.70 -1.75
C LEU A 64 -17.29 3.54 -2.13
N THR A 65 -16.96 2.84 -3.21
CA THR A 65 -17.55 1.53 -3.51
C THR A 65 -17.07 0.49 -2.50
N GLN A 66 -17.73 -0.66 -2.42
CA GLN A 66 -17.27 -1.73 -1.53
C GLN A 66 -15.87 -2.24 -1.90
N ASP A 67 -15.54 -2.30 -3.20
CA ASP A 67 -14.21 -2.69 -3.67
C ASP A 67 -13.13 -1.68 -3.28
N GLU A 68 -13.43 -0.39 -3.37
CA GLU A 68 -12.53 0.69 -2.93
C GLU A 68 -12.30 0.62 -1.41
N SER A 69 -13.36 0.51 -0.61
CA SER A 69 -13.26 0.34 0.85
C SER A 69 -12.48 -0.93 1.22
N ALA A 70 -12.73 -2.05 0.54
CA ALA A 70 -12.01 -3.30 0.75
C ALA A 70 -10.53 -3.19 0.36
N SER A 71 -10.19 -2.42 -0.68
CA SER A 71 -8.81 -2.21 -1.13
C SER A 71 -7.96 -1.51 -0.06
N ILE A 72 -8.55 -0.53 0.65
CA ILE A 72 -7.93 0.14 1.80
C ILE A 72 -7.84 -0.81 2.98
N TYR A 73 -8.93 -1.53 3.29
CA TYR A 73 -8.96 -2.44 4.42
C TYR A 73 -7.89 -3.54 4.30
N ILE A 74 -7.79 -4.22 3.15
CA ILE A 74 -6.81 -5.29 2.94
C ILE A 74 -5.36 -4.79 3.01
N TYR A 75 -5.10 -3.54 2.60
CA TYR A 75 -3.79 -2.92 2.76
C TYR A 75 -3.39 -2.80 4.25
N THR A 76 -4.35 -2.54 5.13
CA THR A 76 -4.08 -2.40 6.56
C THR A 76 -4.05 -3.71 7.34
N MET A 77 -4.54 -4.80 6.74
CA MET A 77 -4.55 -6.12 7.37
C MET A 77 -3.13 -6.70 7.49
N GLU A 78 -2.83 -7.25 8.67
CA GLU A 78 -1.56 -7.91 8.97
C GLU A 78 -1.80 -9.39 9.23
N TRP A 79 -1.24 -10.28 8.39
CA TRP A 79 -1.34 -11.74 8.52
C TRP A 79 -0.01 -12.46 8.26
N GLY A 80 1.10 -11.79 8.59
CA GLY A 80 2.44 -12.36 8.48
C GLY A 80 3.20 -11.88 7.25
N ASN A 81 4.19 -12.67 6.82
CA ASN A 81 5.19 -12.19 5.86
C ASN A 81 4.64 -11.92 4.45
N SER A 82 3.54 -12.59 4.09
CA SER A 82 2.84 -12.46 2.82
C SER A 82 1.74 -11.39 2.84
N SER A 83 1.56 -10.64 3.94
CA SER A 83 0.55 -9.57 3.98
C SER A 83 0.70 -8.64 2.77
N LEU A 84 -0.43 -8.28 2.15
CA LEU A 84 -0.45 -7.53 0.88
C LEU A 84 0.44 -6.29 0.92
N TYR A 85 0.36 -5.48 1.98
CA TYR A 85 1.16 -4.26 2.10
C TYR A 85 2.67 -4.54 2.07
N ARG A 86 3.12 -5.68 2.60
CA ARG A 86 4.55 -6.04 2.62
C ARG A 86 5.03 -6.38 1.23
N VAL A 87 4.26 -7.20 0.52
CA VAL A 87 4.60 -7.65 -0.83
C VAL A 87 4.56 -6.46 -1.80
N LEU A 88 3.51 -5.65 -1.74
CA LEU A 88 3.38 -4.42 -2.54
C LEU A 88 4.51 -3.42 -2.24
N ASN A 89 4.73 -3.06 -0.97
CA ASN A 89 5.77 -2.08 -0.62
C ASN A 89 7.17 -2.59 -1.00
N LYS A 90 7.42 -3.91 -0.94
CA LYS A 90 8.66 -4.49 -1.45
C LYS A 90 8.79 -4.34 -2.96
N ALA A 91 7.71 -4.54 -3.72
CA ALA A 91 7.68 -4.35 -5.17
C ALA A 91 7.93 -2.87 -5.53
N LEU A 92 7.29 -1.93 -4.84
CA LEU A 92 7.42 -0.49 -5.08
C LEU A 92 8.86 0.03 -4.90
N ARG A 93 9.60 -0.55 -3.94
CA ARG A 93 11.04 -0.24 -3.72
C ARG A 93 11.97 -0.91 -4.73
N SER A 94 11.50 -1.86 -5.53
CA SER A 94 12.34 -2.63 -6.45
C SER A 94 12.70 -1.83 -7.70
N LYS A 95 13.97 -1.81 -8.10
CA LYS A 95 14.40 -1.21 -9.39
C LYS A 95 13.75 -1.85 -10.62
N LYS A 96 13.19 -3.06 -10.49
CA LYS A 96 12.52 -3.79 -11.59
C LYS A 96 11.10 -3.23 -11.84
N ARG A 97 11.01 -2.04 -12.42
CA ARG A 97 9.73 -1.32 -12.66
C ARG A 97 8.72 -2.12 -13.49
N GLN A 98 9.17 -2.90 -14.46
CA GLN A 98 8.26 -3.71 -15.29
C GLN A 98 7.48 -4.75 -14.47
N ALA A 99 8.05 -5.24 -13.36
CA ALA A 99 7.36 -6.17 -12.47
C ALA A 99 6.23 -5.52 -11.66
N LEU A 100 6.13 -4.18 -11.65
CA LEU A 100 5.02 -3.47 -11.02
C LEU A 100 3.75 -3.45 -11.87
N LYS A 101 3.83 -3.79 -13.17
CA LYS A 101 2.65 -3.81 -14.04
C LYS A 101 1.55 -4.75 -13.55
N THR A 102 1.92 -5.89 -12.95
CA THR A 102 0.94 -6.82 -12.35
C THR A 102 0.19 -6.22 -11.15
N TRP A 103 0.68 -5.11 -10.60
CA TRP A 103 0.03 -4.37 -9.51
C TRP A 103 -0.80 -3.19 -10.00
N PHE A 104 -0.76 -2.84 -11.29
CA PHE A 104 -1.42 -1.63 -11.79
C PHE A 104 -2.93 -1.62 -11.55
N PRO A 105 -3.67 -2.73 -11.76
CA PRO A 105 -5.10 -2.77 -11.43
C PRO A 105 -5.38 -2.47 -9.94
N TYR A 106 -4.60 -3.05 -9.02
CA TYR A 106 -4.73 -2.77 -7.59
C TYR A 106 -4.31 -1.33 -7.23
N LEU A 107 -3.21 -0.83 -7.79
CA LEU A 107 -2.75 0.54 -7.56
C LEU A 107 -3.80 1.56 -8.03
N LYS A 108 -4.45 1.31 -9.17
CA LYS A 108 -5.55 2.12 -9.67
C LYS A 108 -6.72 2.15 -8.70
N LEU A 109 -7.18 0.97 -8.26
CA LEU A 109 -8.30 0.85 -7.33
C LEU A 109 -8.00 1.54 -6.00
N PHE A 110 -6.80 1.32 -5.46
CA PHE A 110 -6.35 1.87 -4.18
C PHE A 110 -6.14 3.39 -4.23
N ASP A 111 -5.51 3.91 -5.29
CA ASP A 111 -5.31 5.35 -5.47
C ASP A 111 -6.63 6.10 -5.62
N VAL A 112 -7.57 5.57 -6.41
CA VAL A 112 -8.92 6.15 -6.53
C VAL A 112 -9.65 6.13 -5.19
N ALA A 113 -9.55 5.04 -4.42
CA ALA A 113 -10.15 4.95 -3.10
C ALA A 113 -9.59 6.01 -2.13
N LEU A 114 -8.25 6.19 -2.09
CA LEU A 114 -7.61 7.19 -1.25
C LEU A 114 -7.96 8.62 -1.67
N ASN A 115 -8.05 8.91 -2.97
CA ASN A 115 -8.39 10.24 -3.49
C ASN A 115 -9.83 10.68 -3.14
N LYS A 116 -10.71 9.76 -2.75
CA LYS A 116 -12.07 10.09 -2.27
C LYS A 116 -12.11 10.48 -0.78
N LEU A 117 -11.10 10.09 0.00
CA LEU A 117 -11.07 10.36 1.44
C LEU A 117 -10.59 11.80 1.73
N PRO A 118 -11.07 12.41 2.83
CA PRO A 118 -10.57 13.71 3.25
C PRO A 118 -9.10 13.62 3.68
N GLY A 119 -8.29 14.58 3.24
CA GLY A 119 -6.92 14.72 3.72
C GLY A 119 -6.86 15.27 5.15
N ALA A 120 -5.82 14.88 5.89
CA ALA A 120 -5.52 15.41 7.23
C ALA A 120 -4.34 16.39 7.17
N LYS A 121 -4.41 17.47 7.94
CA LYS A 121 -3.32 18.45 8.12
C LYS A 121 -2.92 18.50 9.58
N GLU A 122 -2.08 17.55 9.98
CA GLU A 122 -1.61 17.40 11.36
C GLU A 122 -0.17 16.89 11.41
N VAL A 123 0.43 16.94 12.60
CA VAL A 123 1.72 16.29 12.84
C VAL A 123 1.47 14.80 13.02
N VAL A 124 2.12 14.00 12.18
CA VAL A 124 2.05 12.54 12.25
C VAL A 124 3.41 11.94 12.57
N TRP A 125 3.38 10.79 13.22
CA TRP A 125 4.55 10.02 13.63
C TRP A 125 4.65 8.75 12.79
N ARG A 126 5.86 8.48 12.30
CA ARG A 126 6.21 7.22 11.65
C ARG A 126 7.35 6.58 12.44
N CYS A 127 7.16 5.32 12.82
CA CYS A 127 8.20 4.55 13.50
C CYS A 127 9.11 3.85 12.49
N VAL A 128 10.41 3.82 12.77
CA VAL A 128 11.37 2.98 12.04
C VAL A 128 12.24 2.28 13.08
N PRO A 129 12.34 0.94 13.05
CA PRO A 129 13.08 0.17 14.05
C PRO A 129 14.60 0.17 13.80
N LEU A 130 15.16 1.29 13.33
CA LEU A 130 16.56 1.50 13.00
C LEU A 130 16.96 2.95 13.28
N ASP A 131 18.21 3.19 13.68
CA ASP A 131 18.79 4.53 13.68
C ASP A 131 19.12 4.93 12.24
N ILE A 132 18.24 5.74 11.65
CA ILE A 132 18.39 6.28 10.30
C ILE A 132 18.72 7.77 10.32
N GLY A 133 18.90 8.38 11.49
CA GLY A 133 18.96 9.85 11.62
C GLY A 133 20.09 10.48 10.81
N LYS A 134 21.19 9.75 10.63
CA LYS A 134 22.37 10.18 9.85
C LYS A 134 22.11 10.23 8.34
N ASP A 135 21.10 9.51 7.85
CA ASP A 135 20.77 9.44 6.43
C ASP A 135 19.87 10.62 5.99
N PHE A 136 19.31 11.38 6.95
CA PHE A 136 18.38 12.49 6.68
C PHE A 136 19.10 13.82 6.84
N ILE A 137 19.28 14.52 5.73
CA ILE A 137 19.88 15.86 5.72
C ILE A 137 18.77 16.90 5.90
N LYS A 138 18.99 17.88 6.78
CA LYS A 138 18.05 19.00 6.98
C LYS A 138 17.78 19.70 5.63
N ASN A 139 16.52 20.02 5.37
CA ASN A 139 16.04 20.65 4.13
C ASN A 139 16.20 19.81 2.85
N GLN A 140 16.47 18.50 2.97
CA GLN A 140 16.49 17.61 1.82
C GLN A 140 15.08 17.18 1.43
N THR A 141 14.77 17.26 0.13
CA THR A 141 13.56 16.63 -0.43
C THR A 141 13.79 15.13 -0.60
N LEU A 142 12.89 14.32 -0.06
CA LEU A 142 12.95 12.86 -0.11
C LEU A 142 11.69 12.30 -0.75
N THR A 143 11.86 11.23 -1.52
CA THR A 143 10.76 10.46 -2.09
C THR A 143 10.71 9.10 -1.41
N TRP A 144 9.59 8.80 -0.76
CA TRP A 144 9.29 7.46 -0.29
C TRP A 144 8.58 6.69 -1.40
N TRP A 145 9.19 5.60 -1.84
CA TRP A 145 8.67 4.83 -2.96
C TRP A 145 7.57 3.86 -2.56
N SER A 146 7.53 3.44 -1.29
CA SER A 146 6.41 2.67 -0.74
C SER A 146 5.28 3.55 -0.22
N ILE A 147 4.09 2.99 -0.13
CA ILE A 147 2.98 3.59 0.61
C ILE A 147 3.36 3.61 2.10
N ASN A 148 3.26 4.78 2.74
CA ASN A 148 3.64 4.99 4.12
C ASN A 148 2.44 4.86 5.06
N SER A 149 2.70 4.32 6.24
CA SER A 149 1.74 4.29 7.35
C SER A 149 2.27 5.16 8.49
N CYS A 150 1.41 5.98 9.08
CA CYS A 150 1.72 6.87 10.20
C CYS A 150 0.54 6.92 11.18
N SER A 151 0.77 7.45 12.38
CA SER A 151 -0.25 7.72 13.40
C SER A 151 -0.13 9.16 13.86
N SER A 152 -1.24 9.82 14.16
CA SER A 152 -1.29 11.02 15.00
C SER A 152 -0.82 10.72 16.42
#